data_AF-A0A428JWF5-F1
#
_entry.id   AF-A0A428JWF5-F1
#
_cell.length_a   1.000
_cell.length_b   1.000
_cell.length_c   1.000
_cell.angle_alpha   90.00
_cell.angle_beta   90.00
_cell.angle_gamma   90.00
#
_symmetry.space_group_name_H-M   'P 1'
#
loop_
_entity.id
_entity.type
_entity.pdbx_description
1 polymer ?
#
loop_
_entity_poly.entity_id
_entity_poly.type
_entity_poly.pdbx_seq_one_letter_code
_entity_poly.pdbx_strand_id
1 'polypeptide(L)'
;MQNPIPPPQYWTAEAAQWAAQQLGLRYHDGMQDWPWEVAETAGLAQYFCLYSQIDGHAAPARRIVVLELILEAASNGALTDAELQAVWPHIKALLDHDAEALATTVEYWCVWQAEEANLDEEAFRLSPFLREWWRTHYPLPPPTAPE
;
A
#
# COMPACT_ATOMS: atom_id res chain seq x y z
N MET A 1 9.82 14.29 -16.17
CA MET A 1 10.69 14.73 -15.05
C MET A 1 10.15 14.04 -13.81
N GLN A 2 11.00 13.41 -13.00
CA GLN A 2 10.57 12.78 -11.75
C GLN A 2 10.21 13.87 -10.73
N ASN A 3 9.21 13.57 -9.89
CA ASN A 3 8.83 14.41 -8.77
C ASN A 3 9.85 14.25 -7.62
N PRO A 4 10.07 15.28 -6.79
CA PRO A 4 10.79 15.09 -5.55
C PRO A 4 10.03 14.09 -4.65
N ILE A 5 10.77 13.36 -3.81
CA ILE A 5 10.15 12.47 -2.81
C ILE A 5 9.41 13.36 -1.79
N PRO A 6 8.09 13.16 -1.59
CA PRO A 6 7.31 13.94 -0.63
C PRO A 6 7.69 13.58 0.81
N PRO A 7 7.34 14.44 1.79
CA PRO A 7 7.57 14.12 3.20
C PRO A 7 6.80 12.86 3.62
N PRO A 8 7.31 12.09 4.60
CA PRO A 8 6.64 10.90 5.10
C PRO A 8 5.18 11.15 5.52
N GLN A 9 4.28 10.30 5.02
CA GLN A 9 2.88 10.28 5.43
C GLN A 9 2.52 8.90 5.98
N TYR A 10 1.61 8.89 6.96
CA TYR A 10 1.19 7.68 7.66
C TYR A 10 -0.32 7.70 7.85
N TRP A 11 -0.92 6.51 7.99
CA TRP A 11 -2.27 6.40 8.50
C TRP A 11 -2.31 6.66 10.01
N THR A 12 -3.51 6.92 10.54
CA THR A 12 -3.72 7.17 11.98
C THR A 12 -4.69 6.15 12.57
N ALA A 13 -4.68 6.01 13.91
CA ALA A 13 -5.62 5.13 14.60
C ALA A 13 -7.09 5.45 14.22
N GLU A 14 -7.43 6.73 14.07
CA GLU A 14 -8.77 7.16 13.63
C GLU A 14 -9.09 6.71 12.20
N ALA A 15 -8.10 6.70 11.29
CA ALA A 15 -8.28 6.19 9.94
C ALA A 15 -8.51 4.67 9.93
N ALA A 16 -7.75 3.92 10.74
CA ALA A 16 -7.92 2.48 10.89
C ALA A 16 -9.28 2.13 11.52
N GLN A 17 -9.68 2.81 12.60
CA GLN A 17 -11.00 2.63 13.21
C GLN A 17 -12.13 2.95 12.23
N TRP A 18 -11.98 4.02 11.43
CA TRP A 18 -12.94 4.37 10.39
C TRP A 18 -13.05 3.24 9.35
N ALA A 19 -11.93 2.77 8.80
CA ALA A 19 -11.92 1.70 7.80
C ALA A 19 -12.52 0.40 8.37
N ALA A 20 -12.18 0.05 9.60
CA ALA A 20 -12.74 -1.11 10.31
C ALA A 20 -14.26 -1.02 10.41
N GLN A 21 -14.81 0.15 10.75
CA GLN A 21 -16.25 0.37 10.83
C GLN A 21 -16.92 0.24 9.46
N GLN A 22 -16.33 0.80 8.39
CA GLN A 22 -16.90 0.72 7.04
C GLN A 22 -16.91 -0.70 6.48
N LEU A 23 -15.88 -1.49 6.80
CA LEU A 23 -15.67 -2.85 6.28
C LEU A 23 -16.19 -3.95 7.21
N GLY A 24 -16.64 -3.61 8.42
CA GLY A 24 -17.04 -4.58 9.43
C GLY A 24 -15.89 -5.45 9.95
N LEU A 25 -14.66 -4.94 9.92
CA LEU A 25 -13.45 -5.65 10.34
C LEU A 25 -13.19 -5.46 11.84
N ARG A 26 -12.49 -6.43 12.46
CA ARG A 26 -12.08 -6.33 13.86
C ARG A 26 -11.13 -5.15 14.06
N TYR A 27 -11.24 -4.43 15.17
CA TYR A 27 -10.32 -3.35 15.55
C TYR A 27 -10.19 -3.25 17.07
N HIS A 28 -8.98 -2.99 17.54
CA HIS A 28 -8.72 -2.54 18.91
C HIS A 28 -7.44 -1.68 18.97
N ASP A 29 -7.36 -0.78 19.94
CA ASP A 29 -6.29 0.24 20.04
C ASP A 29 -4.87 -0.35 20.18
N GLY A 30 -4.75 -1.62 20.57
CA GLY A 30 -3.47 -2.33 20.63
C GLY A 30 -2.94 -2.88 19.29
N MET A 31 -3.67 -2.76 18.19
CA MET A 31 -3.23 -3.25 16.86
C MET A 31 -2.30 -2.23 16.21
N GLN A 32 -1.00 -2.48 16.26
CA GLN A 32 0.01 -1.61 15.65
C GLN A 32 0.01 -1.74 14.12
N ASP A 33 0.00 -2.97 13.61
CA ASP A 33 0.02 -3.27 12.17
C ASP A 33 -1.37 -3.70 11.69
N TRP A 34 -2.40 -2.91 12.03
CA TRP A 34 -3.79 -3.29 11.81
C TRP A 34 -4.10 -3.78 10.39
N PRO A 35 -3.66 -3.12 9.29
CA PRO A 35 -3.91 -3.62 7.94
C PRO A 35 -3.36 -5.04 7.69
N TRP A 36 -2.19 -5.35 8.24
CA TRP A 36 -1.51 -6.64 8.13
C TRP A 36 -2.25 -7.77 8.84
N GLU A 37 -2.96 -7.40 9.91
CA GLU A 37 -3.67 -8.33 10.76
C GLU A 37 -5.07 -8.73 10.26
N VAL A 38 -5.66 -7.93 9.38
CA VAL A 38 -7.08 -8.08 9.01
C VAL A 38 -7.35 -8.11 7.52
N ALA A 39 -6.37 -7.73 6.69
CA ALA A 39 -6.54 -7.76 5.26
C ALA A 39 -6.68 -9.20 4.76
N GLU A 40 -7.74 -9.45 4.00
CA GLU A 40 -7.99 -10.74 3.37
C GLU A 40 -8.26 -10.54 1.88
N THR A 41 -7.77 -11.46 1.05
CA THR A 41 -7.98 -11.42 -0.41
C THR A 41 -9.46 -11.32 -0.79
N ALA A 42 -10.34 -12.00 -0.04
CA ALA A 42 -11.78 -11.94 -0.26
C ALA A 42 -12.38 -10.53 -0.10
N GLY A 43 -11.70 -9.65 0.65
CA GLY A 43 -12.09 -8.26 0.88
C GLY A 43 -11.65 -7.28 -0.21
N LEU A 44 -10.77 -7.66 -1.15
CA LEU A 44 -10.16 -6.73 -2.12
C LEU A 44 -11.17 -5.84 -2.83
N ALA A 45 -12.27 -6.41 -3.34
CA ALA A 45 -13.30 -5.63 -4.03
C ALA A 45 -13.95 -4.56 -3.12
N GLN A 46 -14.15 -4.87 -1.85
CA GLN A 46 -14.69 -3.92 -0.88
C GLN A 46 -13.66 -2.83 -0.54
N TYR A 47 -12.37 -3.19 -0.46
CA TYR A 47 -11.30 -2.22 -0.20
C TYR A 47 -11.17 -1.22 -1.35
N PHE A 48 -11.19 -1.67 -2.61
CA PHE A 48 -11.22 -0.78 -3.77
C PHE A 48 -12.46 0.12 -3.79
N CYS A 49 -13.63 -0.44 -3.49
CA CYS A 49 -14.87 0.33 -3.41
C CYS A 49 -14.77 1.42 -2.34
N LEU A 50 -14.31 1.06 -1.13
CA LEU A 50 -14.11 2.01 -0.05
C LEU A 50 -13.12 3.11 -0.43
N TYR A 51 -12.00 2.75 -1.05
CA TYR A 51 -10.99 3.70 -1.49
C TYR A 51 -11.58 4.80 -2.39
N SER A 52 -12.41 4.41 -3.36
CA SER A 52 -13.06 5.33 -4.30
C SER A 52 -14.02 6.34 -3.67
N GLN A 53 -14.47 6.07 -2.44
CA GLN A 53 -15.40 6.91 -1.69
C GLN A 53 -14.69 7.90 -0.75
N ILE A 54 -13.36 7.87 -0.67
CA ILE A 54 -12.59 8.70 0.27
C ILE A 54 -12.45 10.13 -0.25
N ASP A 55 -13.05 11.06 0.49
CA ASP A 55 -12.97 12.51 0.28
C ASP A 55 -12.72 13.29 1.58
N GLY A 56 -12.53 14.62 1.43
CA GLY A 56 -12.38 15.55 2.55
C GLY A 56 -10.98 15.62 3.18
N HIS A 57 -10.86 16.39 4.27
CA HIS A 57 -9.56 16.67 4.90
C HIS A 57 -8.87 15.46 5.54
N ALA A 58 -9.63 14.44 5.95
CA ALA A 58 -9.09 13.18 6.49
C ALA A 58 -8.70 12.18 5.38
N ALA A 59 -8.82 12.56 4.10
CA ALA A 59 -8.58 11.67 2.97
C ALA A 59 -7.18 11.05 2.94
N PRO A 60 -6.06 11.77 3.22
CA PRO A 60 -4.73 11.17 3.09
C PRO A 60 -4.51 9.96 3.99
N ALA A 61 -4.76 10.09 5.30
CA ALA A 61 -4.59 8.98 6.25
C ALA A 61 -5.53 7.80 5.95
N ARG A 62 -6.75 8.08 5.49
CA ARG A 62 -7.72 7.05 5.06
C ARG A 62 -7.29 6.35 3.77
N ARG A 63 -6.74 7.07 2.80
CA ARG A 63 -6.21 6.49 1.56
C ARG A 63 -5.03 5.60 1.86
N ILE A 64 -4.13 6.03 2.74
CA ILE A 64 -2.97 5.22 3.15
C ILE A 64 -3.44 3.90 3.81
N VAL A 65 -4.34 3.94 4.80
CA VAL A 65 -4.75 2.70 5.49
C VAL A 65 -5.50 1.74 4.56
N VAL A 66 -6.33 2.26 3.66
CA VAL A 66 -7.06 1.42 2.70
C VAL A 66 -6.14 0.90 1.60
N LEU A 67 -5.14 1.67 1.17
CA LEU A 67 -4.08 1.17 0.29
C LEU A 67 -3.33 0.02 0.96
N GLU A 68 -2.94 0.13 2.22
CA GLU A 68 -2.23 -0.95 2.92
C GLU A 68 -3.06 -2.23 3.01
N LEU A 69 -4.38 -2.13 3.25
CA LEU A 69 -5.28 -3.30 3.16
C LEU A 69 -5.25 -3.94 1.76
N ILE A 70 -5.24 -3.13 0.71
CA ILE A 70 -5.19 -3.60 -0.69
C ILE A 70 -3.84 -4.27 -0.97
N LEU A 71 -2.73 -3.64 -0.59
CA LEU A 71 -1.38 -4.17 -0.80
C LEU A 71 -1.17 -5.47 -0.04
N GLU A 72 -1.60 -5.54 1.22
CA GLU A 72 -1.51 -6.75 2.03
C GLU A 72 -2.36 -7.88 1.45
N ALA A 73 -3.64 -7.62 1.16
CA ALA A 73 -4.54 -8.63 0.61
C ALA A 73 -4.11 -9.15 -0.77
N ALA A 74 -3.40 -8.33 -1.55
CA ALA A 74 -2.85 -8.72 -2.84
C ALA A 74 -1.47 -9.38 -2.74
N SER A 75 -0.63 -9.00 -1.77
CA SER A 75 0.72 -9.53 -1.59
C SER A 75 0.76 -10.81 -0.77
N ASN A 76 0.19 -10.81 0.43
CA ASN A 76 0.25 -11.95 1.36
C ASN A 76 -1.01 -12.82 1.32
N GLY A 77 -1.97 -12.43 0.47
CA GLY A 77 -3.18 -13.17 0.21
C GLY A 77 -3.01 -14.40 -0.68
N ALA A 78 -4.15 -15.07 -0.95
CA ALA A 78 -4.21 -16.32 -1.73
C ALA A 78 -4.30 -16.11 -3.25
N LEU A 79 -3.92 -14.94 -3.77
CA LEU A 79 -3.94 -14.66 -5.21
C LEU A 79 -2.90 -15.50 -5.95
N THR A 80 -3.33 -16.13 -7.04
CA THR A 80 -2.42 -16.66 -8.07
C THR A 80 -1.73 -15.51 -8.81
N ASP A 81 -0.63 -15.80 -9.52
CA ASP A 81 0.08 -14.78 -10.30
C ASP A 81 -0.81 -14.16 -11.39
N ALA A 82 -1.69 -14.95 -12.00
CA ALA A 82 -2.64 -14.46 -13.00
C ALA A 82 -3.66 -13.48 -12.40
N GLU A 83 -4.14 -13.75 -11.19
CA GLU A 83 -5.05 -12.85 -10.48
C GLU A 83 -4.33 -11.58 -10.01
N LEU A 84 -3.09 -11.71 -9.53
CA LEU A 84 -2.26 -10.56 -9.18
C LEU A 84 -2.05 -9.63 -10.38
N GLN A 85 -1.74 -10.19 -11.55
CA GLN A 85 -1.62 -9.45 -12.81
C GLN A 85 -2.93 -8.77 -13.23
N ALA A 86 -4.08 -9.35 -12.90
CA ALA A 86 -5.38 -8.74 -13.16
C ALA A 86 -5.71 -7.60 -12.17
N VAL A 87 -5.27 -7.72 -10.91
CA VAL A 87 -5.49 -6.71 -9.86
C VAL A 87 -4.52 -5.53 -9.99
N TRP A 88 -3.29 -5.77 -10.41
CA TRP A 88 -2.23 -4.75 -10.48
C TRP A 88 -2.65 -3.46 -11.21
N PRO A 89 -3.28 -3.49 -12.41
CA PRO A 89 -3.72 -2.28 -13.08
C PRO A 89 -4.65 -1.40 -12.23
N HIS A 90 -5.46 -1.99 -11.36
CA HIS A 90 -6.34 -1.26 -10.45
C HIS A 90 -5.55 -0.60 -9.32
N ILE A 91 -4.58 -1.31 -8.72
CA ILE A 91 -3.66 -0.74 -7.72
C ILE A 91 -2.90 0.43 -8.35
N LYS A 92 -2.30 0.22 -9.52
CA LYS A 92 -1.56 1.24 -10.25
C LYS A 92 -2.40 2.49 -10.51
N ALA A 93 -3.67 2.35 -10.86
CA ALA A 93 -4.55 3.50 -11.08
C ALA A 93 -4.74 4.34 -9.81
N LEU A 94 -4.82 3.71 -8.62
CA LEU A 94 -4.87 4.44 -7.35
C LEU A 94 -3.57 5.19 -7.09
N LEU A 95 -2.43 4.51 -7.31
CA LEU A 95 -1.10 5.10 -7.15
C LEU A 95 -0.89 6.29 -8.09
N ASP A 96 -1.28 6.18 -9.36
CA ASP A 96 -1.19 7.27 -10.33
C ASP A 96 -2.07 8.48 -9.92
N HIS A 97 -3.24 8.23 -9.33
CA HIS A 97 -4.17 9.29 -8.90
C HIS A 97 -3.70 10.02 -7.63
N ASP A 98 -3.13 9.29 -6.67
CA ASP A 98 -2.76 9.80 -5.35
C ASP A 98 -1.26 9.71 -5.06
N ALA A 99 -0.43 9.81 -6.11
CA ALA A 99 1.01 9.52 -6.06
C ALA A 99 1.72 10.20 -4.89
N GLU A 100 1.49 11.51 -4.69
CA GLU A 100 2.13 12.28 -3.62
C GLU A 100 1.73 11.80 -2.21
N ALA A 101 0.47 11.44 -2.01
CA ALA A 101 -0.02 10.99 -0.70
C ALA A 101 0.42 9.56 -0.36
N LEU A 102 0.62 8.73 -1.39
CA LEU A 102 0.92 7.30 -1.22
C LEU A 102 2.40 6.97 -1.36
N ALA A 103 3.24 7.92 -1.78
CA ALA A 103 4.65 7.67 -2.09
C ALA A 103 5.38 6.98 -0.93
N THR A 104 5.32 7.50 0.29
CA THR A 104 6.05 6.91 1.44
C THR A 104 5.62 5.47 1.72
N THR A 105 4.32 5.17 1.63
CA THR A 105 3.83 3.80 1.73
C THR A 105 4.41 2.95 0.61
N VAL A 106 4.35 3.40 -0.64
CA VAL A 106 4.93 2.65 -1.77
C VAL A 106 6.43 2.43 -1.60
N GLU A 107 7.18 3.42 -1.10
CA GLU A 107 8.62 3.33 -0.86
C GLU A 107 8.97 2.20 0.10
N TYR A 108 8.23 2.10 1.22
CA TYR A 108 8.37 1.01 2.18
C TYR A 108 8.16 -0.35 1.52
N TRP A 109 7.09 -0.49 0.75
CA TRP A 109 6.75 -1.72 0.06
C TRP A 109 7.68 -2.06 -1.12
N CYS A 110 8.54 -1.14 -1.56
CA CYS A 110 9.56 -1.43 -2.56
C CYS A 110 10.72 -2.26 -1.98
N VAL A 111 10.93 -2.24 -0.66
CA VAL A 111 11.98 -3.02 0.04
C VAL A 111 13.35 -2.80 -0.64
N TRP A 112 13.75 -1.54 -0.86
CA TRP A 112 14.93 -1.19 -1.69
C TRP A 112 16.26 -1.82 -1.24
N GLN A 113 16.36 -2.26 0.01
CA GLN A 113 17.49 -3.00 0.56
C GLN A 113 17.64 -4.41 -0.02
N ALA A 114 16.56 -5.02 -0.52
CA ALA A 114 16.60 -6.34 -1.15
C ALA A 114 17.21 -6.24 -2.54
N GLU A 115 18.17 -7.12 -2.84
CA GLU A 115 18.76 -7.21 -4.17
C GLU A 115 17.72 -7.69 -5.19
N GLU A 116 17.80 -7.19 -6.43
CA GLU A 116 16.84 -7.56 -7.48
C GLU A 116 16.79 -9.08 -7.73
N ALA A 117 17.91 -9.77 -7.53
CA ALA A 117 18.01 -11.23 -7.66
C ALA A 117 17.31 -12.01 -6.54
N ASN A 118 17.04 -11.38 -5.39
CA ASN A 118 16.49 -12.03 -4.20
C ASN A 118 15.09 -11.52 -3.83
N LEU A 119 14.42 -10.73 -4.69
CA LEU A 119 13.13 -10.10 -4.33
C LEU A 119 12.04 -11.10 -3.96
N ASP A 120 12.03 -12.27 -4.62
CA ASP A 120 11.03 -13.30 -4.33
C ASP A 120 11.17 -13.91 -2.93
N GLU A 121 12.36 -13.80 -2.32
CA GLU A 121 12.67 -14.33 -0.99
C GLU A 121 12.70 -13.25 0.10
N GLU A 122 13.13 -12.03 -0.26
CA GLU A 122 13.42 -10.94 0.69
C GLU A 122 12.37 -9.82 0.68
N ALA A 123 11.43 -9.81 -0.27
CA ALA A 123 10.47 -8.72 -0.44
C ALA A 123 9.02 -9.21 -0.57
N PHE A 124 8.10 -8.26 -0.72
CA PHE A 124 6.68 -8.54 -0.93
C PHE A 124 6.44 -8.96 -2.38
N ARG A 125 5.42 -9.79 -2.64
CA ARG A 125 5.06 -10.22 -4.01
C ARG A 125 4.77 -9.03 -4.93
N LEU A 126 4.30 -7.92 -4.37
CA LEU A 126 4.06 -6.67 -5.10
C LEU A 126 5.29 -5.78 -5.26
N SER A 127 6.39 -6.03 -4.52
CA SER A 127 7.57 -5.16 -4.54
C SER A 127 8.14 -4.92 -5.95
N PRO A 128 8.25 -5.92 -6.85
CA PRO A 128 8.73 -5.67 -8.22
C PRO A 128 7.86 -4.66 -9.00
N PHE A 129 6.54 -4.78 -8.89
CA PHE A 129 5.58 -3.89 -9.55
C PHE A 129 5.64 -2.46 -8.99
N LEU A 130 5.75 -2.35 -7.67
CA LEU A 130 5.86 -1.07 -6.97
C LEU A 130 7.18 -0.37 -7.28
N ARG A 131 8.29 -1.11 -7.38
CA ARG A 131 9.59 -0.58 -7.83
C ARG A 131 9.52 -0.04 -9.26
N GLU A 132 8.86 -0.77 -10.17
CA GLU A 132 8.65 -0.30 -11.54
C GLU A 132 7.84 1.00 -11.56
N TRP A 133 6.72 1.03 -10.84
CA TRP A 133 5.89 2.24 -10.71
C TRP A 133 6.71 3.41 -10.13
N TRP A 134 7.45 3.18 -9.05
CA TRP A 134 8.25 4.20 -8.37
C TRP A 134 9.27 4.84 -9.31
N ARG A 135 10.05 4.04 -10.05
CA ARG A 135 11.10 4.52 -10.97
C ARG A 135 10.54 5.47 -12.04
N THR A 136 9.26 5.36 -12.38
CA THR A 136 8.60 6.28 -13.33
C THR A 136 8.16 7.60 -12.70
N HIS A 137 8.04 7.69 -11.38
CA HIS A 137 7.50 8.86 -10.66
C HIS A 137 8.54 9.61 -9.83
N TYR A 138 9.47 8.90 -9.18
CA TYR A 138 10.37 9.43 -8.17
C TYR A 138 11.83 9.01 -8.42
N PRO A 139 12.82 9.77 -7.94
CA PRO A 139 14.20 9.30 -7.90
C PRO A 139 14.33 8.11 -6.95
N LEU A 140 15.40 7.32 -7.10
CA LEU A 140 15.73 6.28 -6.11
C LEU A 140 15.94 6.94 -4.75
N PRO A 141 15.36 6.40 -3.67
CA PRO A 141 15.61 6.92 -2.34
C PRO A 141 17.08 6.73 -1.97
N PRO A 142 17.64 7.59 -1.10
CA PRO A 142 18.97 7.37 -0.58
C PRO A 142 19.02 6.01 0.13
N PRO A 143 20.16 5.29 0.09
CA PRO A 143 20.31 4.07 0.86
C PRO A 143 20.02 4.35 2.33
N THR A 144 19.10 3.58 2.92
CA THR A 144 18.84 3.64 4.35
C THR A 144 20.12 3.30 5.10
N ALA A 145 20.49 4.13 6.07
CA ALA A 145 21.58 3.78 6.97
C ALA A 145 21.21 2.46 7.69
N PRO A 146 22.15 1.53 7.88
CA PRO A 146 21.86 0.33 8.66
C PRO A 146 21.43 0.75 10.06
N GLU A 147 20.27 0.25 10.51
CA GLU A 147 19.79 0.35 11.89
C GLU A 147 20.67 -0.47 12.85
#